data_AF-A0A948SXH0-F1
#
_entry.id   AF-A0A948SXH0-F1
#
_cell.length_a   1.000
_cell.length_b   1.000
_cell.length_c   1.000
_cell.angle_alpha   90.00
_cell.angle_beta   90.00
_cell.angle_gamma   90.00
#
_symmetry.space_group_name_H-M   'P 1'
#
loop_
_entity.id
_entity.type
_entity.pdbx_description
1 polymer ?
#
loop_
_entity_poly.entity_id
_entity_poly.type
_entity_poly.pdbx_seq_one_letter_code
_entity_poly.pdbx_strand_id
1 'polypeptide(L)'
;MTTTYESATADLIDAIDKVVEGWLVRVAETVFVARNGPLTGDFRRAAQAAAREGATWTMTKLHAALEVDVDAQRVNPLQILRDAVRFPTELLVAAGIPAPQRDEFDVKINPDDVYGIGPAHWNDIDESLTEPGIIWGAAKASTVLQRRRAEGKLDPR
;
A
#
# COMPACT_ATOMS: atom_id res chain seq x y z
N MET A 1 19.94 6.03 -19.13
CA MET A 1 18.66 5.58 -19.71
C MET A 1 17.58 6.49 -19.15
N THR A 2 16.69 7.02 -19.99
CA THR A 2 15.55 7.80 -19.52
C THR A 2 14.55 6.85 -18.88
N THR A 3 14.21 7.05 -17.61
CA THR A 3 13.20 6.24 -16.91
C THR A 3 11.86 6.38 -17.61
N THR A 4 11.27 5.26 -18.05
CA THR A 4 9.92 5.25 -18.64
C THR A 4 8.88 4.92 -17.58
N TYR A 5 7.61 5.11 -17.90
CA TYR A 5 6.52 4.72 -17.00
C TYR A 5 6.51 3.20 -16.75
N GLU A 6 6.80 2.40 -17.77
CA GLU A 6 6.86 0.95 -17.69
C GLU A 6 8.01 0.48 -16.80
N SER A 7 9.23 1.02 -16.99
CA SER A 7 10.37 0.64 -16.15
C SER A 7 10.16 1.06 -14.69
N ALA A 8 9.67 2.28 -14.45
CA ALA A 8 9.38 2.74 -13.10
C ALA A 8 8.26 1.95 -12.42
N THR A 9 7.29 1.44 -13.20
CA THR A 9 6.22 0.58 -12.69
C THR A 9 6.77 -0.77 -12.27
N ALA A 10 7.62 -1.39 -13.09
CA ALA A 10 8.28 -2.65 -12.74
C ALA A 10 9.14 -2.48 -11.47
N ASP A 11 9.96 -1.43 -11.41
CA ASP A 11 10.83 -1.14 -10.27
C ASP A 11 10.02 -0.95 -8.97
N LEU A 12 8.87 -0.24 -9.03
CA LEU A 12 8.00 -0.04 -7.88
C LEU A 12 7.34 -1.34 -7.43
N ILE A 13 6.82 -2.15 -8.36
CA ILE A 13 6.22 -3.46 -8.06
C ILE A 13 7.25 -4.36 -7.37
N ASP A 14 8.47 -4.46 -7.93
CA ASP A 14 9.55 -5.27 -7.37
C ASP A 14 9.99 -4.78 -5.97
N ALA A 15 9.97 -3.46 -5.74
CA ALA A 15 10.26 -2.89 -4.44
C ALA A 15 9.18 -3.24 -3.41
N ILE A 16 7.90 -3.15 -3.79
CA ILE A 16 6.76 -3.48 -2.91
C ILE A 16 6.77 -4.98 -2.56
N ASP A 17 6.98 -5.86 -3.55
CA ASP A 17 6.97 -7.32 -3.34
C ASP A 17 7.96 -7.76 -2.25
N LYS A 18 9.15 -7.14 -2.24
CA LYS A 18 10.22 -7.43 -1.26
C LYS A 18 9.85 -7.10 0.18
N VAL A 19 8.92 -6.17 0.41
CA VAL A 19 8.68 -5.60 1.75
C VAL A 19 7.26 -5.82 2.26
N VAL A 20 6.27 -6.02 1.39
CA VAL A 20 4.84 -6.02 1.76
C VAL A 20 4.49 -7.09 2.79
N GLU A 21 4.97 -8.33 2.64
CA GLU A 21 4.68 -9.41 3.60
C GLU A 21 5.26 -9.03 4.98
N GLY A 22 6.53 -8.64 5.02
CA GLY A 22 7.20 -8.26 6.27
C GLY A 22 6.52 -7.07 6.94
N TRP A 23 6.09 -6.07 6.16
CA TRP A 23 5.35 -4.93 6.66
C TRP A 23 4.00 -5.32 7.29
N LEU A 24 3.20 -6.15 6.62
CA LEU A 24 1.91 -6.60 7.16
C LEU A 24 2.06 -7.38 8.48
N VAL A 25 3.11 -8.20 8.61
CA VAL A 25 3.46 -8.85 9.88
C VAL A 25 3.77 -7.80 10.95
N ARG A 26 4.66 -6.84 10.65
CA ARG A 26 5.06 -5.78 11.61
C ARG A 26 3.86 -4.99 12.11
N VAL A 27 2.92 -4.67 11.23
CA VAL A 27 1.68 -3.95 11.56
C VAL A 27 0.84 -4.74 12.57
N ALA A 28 0.54 -6.01 12.28
CA ALA A 28 -0.24 -6.86 13.20
C ALA A 28 0.44 -7.04 14.56
N GLU A 29 1.74 -7.35 14.54
CA GLU A 29 2.51 -7.57 15.76
C GLU A 29 2.61 -6.31 16.62
N THR A 30 2.79 -5.14 16.01
CA THR A 30 2.87 -3.87 16.73
C THR A 30 1.56 -3.56 17.47
N VAL A 31 0.42 -3.72 16.80
CA VAL A 31 -0.88 -3.50 17.44
C VAL A 31 -1.13 -4.52 18.55
N PHE A 32 -0.84 -5.80 18.29
CA PHE A 32 -0.98 -6.84 19.29
C PHE A 32 -0.17 -6.54 20.55
N VAL A 33 1.12 -6.19 20.38
CA VAL A 33 2.00 -5.88 21.52
C VAL A 33 1.51 -4.67 22.30
N ALA A 34 1.13 -3.61 21.60
CA ALA A 34 0.64 -2.39 22.22
C ALA A 34 -0.66 -2.59 23.02
N ARG A 35 -1.49 -3.58 22.66
CA ARG A 35 -2.84 -3.77 23.22
C ARG A 35 -2.98 -4.98 24.15
N ASN A 36 -2.18 -6.01 23.95
CA ASN A 36 -2.34 -7.31 24.60
C ASN A 36 -1.05 -7.81 25.28
N GLY A 37 0.07 -7.09 25.13
CA GLY A 37 1.35 -7.46 25.73
C GLY A 37 2.18 -8.41 24.85
N PRO A 38 3.11 -9.19 25.42
CA PRO A 38 4.10 -9.94 24.65
C PRO A 38 3.50 -10.88 23.58
N LEU A 39 4.14 -10.94 22.41
CA LEU A 39 3.72 -11.82 21.32
C LEU A 39 3.74 -13.29 21.74
N THR A 40 2.65 -13.99 21.43
CA THR A 40 2.61 -15.45 21.54
C THR A 40 3.12 -16.10 20.25
N GLY A 41 3.63 -17.33 20.35
CA GLY A 41 4.05 -18.10 19.17
C GLY A 41 2.90 -18.35 18.21
N ASP A 42 1.68 -18.52 18.72
CA ASP A 42 0.48 -18.80 17.93
C ASP A 42 0.05 -17.57 17.13
N PHE A 43 0.03 -16.39 17.76
CA PHE A 43 -0.29 -15.14 17.08
C PHE A 43 0.74 -14.83 15.99
N ARG A 44 2.04 -15.04 16.25
CA ARG A 44 3.08 -14.84 15.24
C ARG A 44 2.87 -15.70 14.00
N ARG A 45 2.53 -16.99 14.16
CA ARG A 45 2.24 -17.87 13.02
C ARG A 45 1.00 -17.43 12.26
N ALA A 46 -0.05 -16.98 12.96
CA ALA A 46 -1.26 -16.45 12.35
C ALA A 46 -0.99 -15.14 11.59
N ALA A 47 -0.20 -14.22 12.15
CA ALA A 47 0.23 -12.98 11.50
C ALA A 47 1.00 -13.24 10.21
N GLN A 48 1.95 -14.19 10.24
CA GLN A 48 2.67 -14.60 9.03
C GLN A 48 1.75 -15.21 7.97
N ALA A 49 0.75 -15.99 8.36
CA ALA A 49 -0.22 -16.56 7.41
C ALA A 49 -1.10 -15.48 6.76
N ALA A 50 -1.66 -14.58 7.57
CA ALA A 50 -2.47 -13.46 7.09
C ALA A 50 -1.65 -12.51 6.20
N ALA A 51 -0.38 -12.26 6.56
CA ALA A 51 0.53 -11.42 5.78
C ALA A 51 0.88 -12.04 4.41
N ARG A 52 1.10 -13.36 4.32
CA ARG A 52 1.32 -14.04 3.02
C ARG A 52 0.10 -13.93 2.10
N GLU A 53 -1.09 -14.10 2.66
CA GLU A 53 -2.34 -13.91 1.92
C GLU A 53 -2.49 -12.46 1.46
N GLY A 54 -2.23 -11.51 2.35
CA GLY A 54 -2.28 -10.09 2.05
C GLY A 54 -1.26 -9.63 1.02
N ALA A 55 -0.04 -10.16 1.06
CA ALA A 55 1.00 -9.92 0.06
C ALA A 55 0.56 -10.44 -1.31
N THR A 56 0.08 -11.68 -1.39
CA THR A 56 -0.43 -12.29 -2.63
C THR A 56 -1.57 -11.45 -3.23
N TRP A 57 -2.50 -11.03 -2.38
CA TRP A 57 -3.61 -10.18 -2.79
C TRP A 57 -3.13 -8.81 -3.29
N THR A 58 -2.19 -8.19 -2.58
CA THR A 58 -1.62 -6.87 -2.93
C THR A 58 -0.97 -6.92 -4.29
N MET A 59 -0.11 -7.93 -4.54
CA MET A 59 0.58 -8.06 -5.82
C MET A 59 -0.41 -8.30 -6.96
N THR A 60 -1.41 -9.17 -6.76
CA THR A 60 -2.47 -9.39 -7.75
C THR A 60 -3.21 -8.09 -8.10
N LYS A 61 -3.52 -7.26 -7.10
CA LYS A 61 -4.19 -5.96 -7.30
C LYS A 61 -3.29 -4.93 -7.97
N LEU A 62 -2.02 -4.87 -7.61
CA LEU A 62 -1.05 -3.95 -8.21
C LEU A 62 -0.87 -4.24 -9.69
N HIS A 63 -0.64 -5.50 -10.06
CA HIS A 63 -0.52 -5.88 -11.48
C HIS A 63 -1.79 -5.51 -12.25
N ALA A 64 -2.97 -5.93 -11.76
CA ALA A 64 -4.23 -5.63 -12.43
C ALA A 64 -4.50 -4.11 -12.55
N ALA A 65 -4.10 -3.30 -11.58
CA ALA A 65 -4.32 -1.86 -11.60
C ALA A 65 -3.33 -1.12 -12.51
N LEU A 66 -2.08 -1.57 -12.58
CA LEU A 66 -0.99 -0.87 -13.27
C LEU A 66 -0.78 -1.34 -14.71
N GLU A 67 -1.35 -2.48 -15.10
CA GLU A 67 -1.48 -2.91 -16.50
C GLU A 67 -2.49 -2.07 -17.29
N VAL A 68 -3.44 -1.43 -16.61
CA VAL A 68 -4.39 -0.51 -17.22
C VAL A 68 -3.65 0.72 -17.77
N ASP A 69 -4.06 1.21 -18.94
CA ASP A 69 -3.49 2.43 -19.51
C ASP A 69 -3.51 3.59 -18.52
N VAL A 70 -2.44 4.38 -18.51
CA VAL A 70 -2.21 5.44 -17.53
C VAL A 70 -3.36 6.45 -17.41
N ASP A 71 -4.07 6.73 -18.50
CA ASP A 71 -5.21 7.65 -18.52
C ASP A 71 -6.49 7.04 -17.94
N ALA A 72 -6.58 5.71 -17.88
CA ALA A 72 -7.72 4.96 -17.34
C ALA A 72 -7.50 4.48 -15.89
N GLN A 73 -6.29 4.61 -15.34
CA GLN A 73 -5.99 4.23 -13.97
C GLN A 73 -6.69 5.13 -12.94
N ARG A 74 -7.56 4.53 -12.13
CA ARG A 74 -8.31 5.21 -11.05
C ARG A 74 -7.79 4.93 -9.65
N VAL A 75 -7.03 3.84 -9.51
CA VAL A 75 -6.45 3.40 -8.24
C VAL A 75 -4.94 3.61 -8.31
N ASN A 76 -4.34 4.03 -7.20
CA ASN A 76 -2.89 4.15 -7.08
C ASN A 76 -2.33 3.08 -6.13
N PRO A 77 -1.03 2.76 -6.22
CA PRO A 77 -0.42 1.71 -5.40
C PRO A 77 -0.58 1.91 -3.90
N LEU A 78 -0.48 3.15 -3.41
CA LEU A 78 -0.60 3.43 -1.97
C LEU A 78 -2.02 3.18 -1.46
N GLN A 79 -3.04 3.39 -2.28
CA GLN A 79 -4.42 2.99 -1.95
C GLN A 79 -4.53 1.47 -1.82
N ILE A 80 -3.94 0.70 -2.73
CA ILE A 80 -3.96 -0.77 -2.65
C ILE A 80 -3.27 -1.27 -1.37
N LEU A 81 -2.15 -0.64 -1.00
CA LEU A 81 -1.44 -0.95 0.25
C LEU A 81 -2.27 -0.60 1.48
N ARG A 82 -3.00 0.52 1.48
CA ARG A 82 -4.00 0.82 2.53
C ARG A 82 -5.07 -0.24 2.61
N ASP A 83 -5.62 -0.67 1.48
CA ASP A 83 -6.66 -1.69 1.47
C ASP A 83 -6.12 -3.06 1.96
N ALA A 84 -4.82 -3.33 1.79
CA ALA A 84 -4.16 -4.54 2.28
C ALA A 84 -4.13 -4.64 3.81
N VAL A 85 -4.33 -3.54 4.56
CA VAL A 85 -4.37 -3.61 6.04
C VAL A 85 -5.62 -4.30 6.58
N ARG A 86 -6.58 -4.66 5.70
CA ARG A 86 -7.70 -5.52 6.07
C ARG A 86 -7.24 -6.88 6.62
N PHE A 87 -6.14 -7.45 6.10
CA PHE A 87 -5.63 -8.76 6.53
C PHE A 87 -5.12 -8.75 7.99
N PRO A 88 -4.24 -7.82 8.41
CA PRO A 88 -3.90 -7.68 9.81
C PRO A 88 -5.11 -7.24 10.66
N THR A 89 -6.03 -6.43 10.13
CA THR A 89 -7.25 -6.01 10.84
C THR A 89 -8.14 -7.18 11.20
N GLU A 90 -8.48 -8.04 10.23
CA GLU A 90 -9.32 -9.22 10.42
C GLU A 90 -8.70 -10.18 11.44
N LEU A 91 -7.38 -10.39 11.36
CA LEU A 91 -6.65 -11.19 12.35
C LEU A 91 -6.76 -10.61 13.77
N LEU A 92 -6.52 -9.31 13.93
CA LEU A 92 -6.58 -8.64 15.22
C LEU A 92 -8.00 -8.71 15.82
N VAL A 93 -9.04 -8.51 14.98
CA VAL A 93 -10.44 -8.69 15.38
C VAL A 93 -10.71 -10.13 15.82
N ALA A 94 -10.27 -11.12 15.04
CA ALA A 94 -10.44 -12.54 15.39
C ALA A 94 -9.70 -12.92 16.68
N ALA A 95 -8.58 -12.27 16.97
CA ALA A 95 -7.83 -12.43 18.22
C ALA A 95 -8.44 -11.66 19.41
N GLY A 96 -9.56 -10.96 19.23
CA GLY A 96 -10.25 -10.20 20.28
C GLY A 96 -9.49 -8.96 20.73
N ILE A 97 -8.62 -8.41 19.89
CA ILE A 97 -7.84 -7.22 20.23
C ILE A 97 -8.77 -5.99 20.24
N PRO A 98 -8.79 -5.19 21.32
CA PRO A 98 -9.63 -3.99 21.35
C PRO A 98 -9.14 -2.94 20.35
N ALA A 99 -10.06 -2.40 19.54
CA ALA A 99 -9.78 -1.27 18.66
C ALA A 99 -9.47 0.00 19.47
N PRO A 100 -8.53 0.85 19.01
CA PRO A 100 -8.29 2.14 19.62
C PRO A 100 -9.49 3.08 19.48
N GLN A 101 -9.59 4.06 20.37
CA GLN A 101 -10.38 5.25 20.05
C GLN A 101 -9.68 6.00 18.92
N ARG A 102 -10.41 6.25 17.83
CA ARG A 102 -9.95 6.97 16.65
C ARG A 102 -10.66 8.31 16.53
N ASP A 103 -10.00 9.26 15.85
CA ASP A 103 -10.61 10.53 15.49
C ASP A 103 -11.83 10.31 14.57
N GLU A 104 -12.90 11.08 14.80
CA GLU A 104 -14.17 10.92 14.06
C GLU A 104 -14.01 11.18 12.57
N PHE A 105 -13.15 12.13 12.18
CA PHE A 105 -12.86 12.41 10.77
C PHE A 105 -12.13 11.23 10.14
N ASP A 106 -11.13 10.67 10.82
CA ASP A 106 -10.36 9.55 10.31
C ASP A 106 -11.23 8.29 10.12
N VAL A 107 -12.15 8.03 11.06
CA VAL A 107 -13.11 6.91 10.93
C VAL A 107 -14.03 7.12 9.73
N LYS A 108 -14.45 8.36 9.48
CA LYS A 108 -15.34 8.68 8.36
C LYS A 108 -14.67 8.48 7.00
N ILE A 109 -13.40 8.86 6.86
CA ILE A 109 -12.68 8.75 5.58
C ILE A 109 -12.09 7.36 5.35
N ASN A 110 -11.76 6.63 6.41
CA ASN A 110 -11.18 5.28 6.37
C ASN A 110 -11.95 4.33 7.33
N PRO A 111 -13.20 3.95 6.98
CA PRO A 111 -14.06 3.15 7.85
C PRO A 111 -13.54 1.71 8.05
N ASP A 112 -12.86 1.15 7.04
CA ASP A 112 -12.36 -0.23 7.08
C ASP A 112 -11.04 -0.37 7.86
N ASP A 113 -10.35 0.74 8.13
CA ASP A 113 -9.09 0.75 8.88
C ASP A 113 -9.33 0.78 10.40
N VAL A 114 -9.94 -0.26 10.95
CA VAL A 114 -10.42 -0.30 12.35
C VAL A 114 -9.33 0.08 13.37
N TYR A 115 -8.07 -0.23 13.08
CA TYR A 115 -6.94 0.05 13.97
C TYR A 115 -6.14 1.32 13.63
N GLY A 116 -6.46 2.02 12.53
CA GLY A 116 -5.72 3.20 12.10
C GLY A 116 -4.29 2.86 11.66
N ILE A 117 -4.12 1.75 10.95
CA ILE A 117 -2.84 1.15 10.56
C ILE A 117 -2.54 1.29 9.06
N GLY A 118 -3.43 1.91 8.29
CA GLY A 118 -3.20 2.24 6.88
C GLY A 118 -2.02 3.21 6.69
N PRO A 119 -1.11 2.97 5.72
CA PRO A 119 0.00 3.86 5.47
C PRO A 119 -0.47 5.17 4.83
N ALA A 120 0.00 6.31 5.35
CA ALA A 120 -0.22 7.61 4.74
C ALA A 120 0.85 7.90 3.66
N HIS A 121 2.05 7.37 3.84
CA HIS A 121 3.24 7.61 3.02
C HIS A 121 4.00 6.30 2.75
N TRP A 122 4.96 6.34 1.82
CA TRP A 122 5.80 5.18 1.47
C TRP A 122 6.66 4.67 2.62
N ASN A 123 7.22 5.58 3.41
CA ASN A 123 8.06 5.25 4.55
C ASN A 123 7.30 4.68 5.75
N ASP A 124 5.97 4.77 5.78
CA ASP A 124 5.14 4.06 6.76
C ASP A 124 5.16 2.53 6.53
N ILE A 125 5.54 2.11 5.30
CA ILE A 125 5.68 0.72 4.91
C ILE A 125 7.13 0.28 5.09
N ASP A 126 8.02 0.93 4.34
CA ASP A 126 9.46 0.70 4.33
C ASP A 126 10.18 1.89 3.69
N GLU A 127 11.32 2.30 4.25
CA GLU A 127 12.07 3.45 3.74
C GLU A 127 12.50 3.27 2.27
N SER A 128 12.75 2.02 1.87
CA SER A 128 13.17 1.64 0.52
C SER A 128 12.12 1.94 -0.56
N LEU A 129 10.86 2.17 -0.19
CA LEU A 129 9.79 2.49 -1.14
C LEU A 129 9.73 3.97 -1.52
N THR A 130 10.38 4.85 -0.75
CA THR A 130 10.26 6.31 -0.96
C THR A 130 10.73 6.73 -2.34
N GLU A 131 11.94 6.32 -2.73
CA GLU A 131 12.52 6.70 -4.03
C GLU A 131 11.77 6.04 -5.21
N PRO A 132 11.53 4.71 -5.25
CA PRO A 132 10.72 4.08 -6.30
C PRO A 132 9.33 4.71 -6.44
N GLY A 133 8.67 5.03 -5.33
CA GLY A 133 7.36 5.67 -5.33
C GLY A 133 7.36 7.07 -5.95
N ILE A 134 8.39 7.87 -5.66
CA ILE A 134 8.57 9.20 -6.26
C ILE A 134 8.87 9.09 -7.76
N ILE A 135 9.80 8.20 -8.14
CA ILE A 135 10.18 7.97 -9.54
C ILE A 135 8.96 7.53 -10.36
N TRP A 136 8.19 6.58 -9.85
CA TRP A 136 6.96 6.13 -10.51
C TRP A 136 5.95 7.27 -10.67
N GLY A 137 5.71 8.06 -9.63
CA GLY A 137 4.79 9.20 -9.69
C GLY A 137 5.22 10.24 -10.74
N ALA A 138 6.52 10.54 -10.81
CA ALA A 138 7.09 11.45 -11.79
C ALA A 138 6.99 10.89 -13.22
N ALA A 139 7.31 9.61 -13.42
CA ALA A 139 7.20 8.96 -14.72
C ALA A 139 5.75 8.93 -15.22
N LYS A 140 4.79 8.58 -14.34
CA LYS A 140 3.36 8.63 -14.64
C LYS A 140 2.91 10.02 -15.07
N ALA A 141 3.25 11.05 -14.29
CA ALA A 141 2.90 12.43 -14.60
C ALA A 141 3.53 12.90 -15.93
N SER A 142 4.80 12.58 -16.17
CA SER A 142 5.50 12.89 -17.41
C SER A 142 4.78 12.31 -18.63
N THR A 143 4.42 11.03 -18.58
CA THR A 143 3.68 10.35 -19.66
C THR A 143 2.33 11.03 -19.94
N VAL A 144 1.54 11.32 -18.90
CA VAL A 144 0.26 12.02 -19.06
C VAL A 144 0.48 13.41 -19.68
N LEU A 145 1.44 14.18 -19.19
CA LEU A 145 1.72 15.52 -19.73
C LEU A 145 2.20 15.49 -21.18
N GLN A 146 3.03 14.51 -21.55
CA GLN A 146 3.46 14.32 -22.94
C GLN A 146 2.27 14.02 -23.85
N ARG A 147 1.36 13.13 -23.45
CA ARG A 147 0.13 12.83 -24.20
C ARG A 147 -0.76 14.07 -24.34
N ARG A 148 -0.99 14.80 -23.25
CA ARG A 148 -1.82 16.02 -23.28
C ARG A 148 -1.22 17.12 -24.17
N ARG A 149 0.11 17.23 -24.27
CA ARG A 149 0.76 18.11 -25.27
C ARG A 149 0.55 17.62 -26.69
N ALA A 150 0.72 16.32 -26.95
CA ALA A 150 0.49 15.75 -28.27
C ALA A 150 -0.98 15.88 -28.73
N GLU A 151 -1.93 15.84 -27.79
CA GLU A 151 -3.36 16.10 -28.02
C GLU A 151 -3.71 17.59 -28.19
N GLY A 152 -2.74 18.51 -28.06
CA GLY A 152 -2.97 19.96 -28.11
C GLY A 152 -3.72 20.52 -26.89
N LYS A 153 -3.87 19.75 -25.81
CA LYS A 153 -4.57 20.16 -24.57
C LYS A 153 -3.68 20.94 -23.59
N LEU A 154 -2.37 20.96 -23.83
CA LEU A 154 -1.41 21.78 -23.09
C LEU A 154 -0.67 22.65 -24.12
N ASP A 155 -1.12 23.89 -24.27
CA ASP A 155 -0.47 24.89 -25.11
C ASP A 155 0.92 25.22 -24.51
N PRO A 156 2.02 25.20 -25.30
CA PRO A 156 3.26 25.76 -24.82
C PRO A 156 3.06 27.27 -24.61
N ARG A 157 3.07 27.70 -23.34
CA ARG A 157 3.18 29.13 -23.02
C ARG A 157 4.48 29.70 -23.57
#